data_AF-A0AAW0L248-F1
#
_entry.id   AF-A0AAW0L248-F1
#
_cell.length_a   1.000
_cell.length_b   1.000
_cell.length_c   1.000
_cell.angle_alpha   90.00
_cell.angle_beta   90.00
_cell.angle_gamma   90.00
#
_symmetry.space_group_name_H-M   'P 1'
#
loop_
_entity.id
_entity.type
_entity.pdbx_description
1 polymer ?
#
loop_
_entity_poly.entity_id
_entity_poly.type
_entity_poly.pdbx_seq_one_letter_code
_entity_poly.pdbx_strand_id
1 'polypeptide(L)' 'MSLFQLFPMATILRSLHFLIILYVSNIPQAFAQNENQFIYNGFLQAKLHLDGSAKITSNGLLLLTNTVNISYPQLASSV' A
#
# COMPACT_ATOMS: atom_id res chain seq x y z
N MET A 1 -2.85 2.60 -54.85
CA MET A 1 -2.94 1.98 -53.51
C MET A 1 -4.13 2.61 -52.81
N SER A 2 -5.28 1.93 -52.71
CA SER A 2 -6.51 2.60 -52.27
C SER A 2 -6.50 2.90 -50.76
N LEU A 3 -6.90 4.12 -50.41
CA LEU A 3 -7.00 4.67 -49.05
C LEU A 3 -7.87 3.83 -48.11
N PHE A 4 -8.72 2.94 -48.66
CA PHE A 4 -9.62 2.05 -47.93
C PHE A 4 -8.92 0.91 -47.17
N GLN A 5 -7.67 0.57 -47.51
CA GLN A 5 -6.91 -0.52 -46.85
C GLN A 5 -6.32 -0.11 -45.47
N LEU A 6 -6.33 1.18 -45.14
CA LEU A 6 -5.68 1.72 -43.92
C LEU A 6 -6.60 1.75 -42.68
N PHE A 7 -7.92 1.75 -42.85
CA PHE A 7 -8.89 1.73 -41.74
C PHE A 7 -8.73 0.53 -40.79
N PRO A 8 -8.57 -0.72 -41.28
CA PRO A 8 -8.38 -1.87 -40.38
C PRO A 8 -7.03 -1.81 -39.66
N MET A 9 -5.96 -1.36 -40.34
CA MET A 9 -4.61 -1.28 -39.75
C MET A 9 -4.55 -0.25 -38.61
N ALA A 10 -5.17 0.93 -38.79
CA ALA A 10 -5.27 1.93 -37.74
C ALA A 10 -6.09 1.45 -36.53
N THR A 11 -7.13 0.65 -36.77
CA THR A 11 -7.97 0.06 -35.71
C THR A 11 -7.20 -0.99 -34.91
N ILE A 12 -6.43 -1.85 -35.60
CA ILE A 12 -5.54 -2.85 -34.98
C ILE A 12 -4.48 -2.15 -34.13
N LEU A 13 -3.84 -1.10 -34.64
CA LEU A 13 -2.82 -0.35 -33.89
C LEU A 13 -3.40 0.29 -32.62
N ARG A 14 -4.59 0.90 -32.70
CA ARG A 14 -5.26 1.47 -31.51
C ARG A 14 -5.65 0.40 -30.50
N SER A 15 -6.17 -0.74 -30.96
CA SER A 15 -6.49 -1.88 -30.10
C SER A 15 -5.25 -2.41 -29.38
N LEU A 16 -4.14 -2.59 -30.10
CA LEU A 16 -2.87 -3.02 -29.53
C LEU A 16 -2.33 -2.01 -28.50
N HIS A 17 -2.43 -0.70 -28.79
CA HIS A 17 -2.02 0.35 -27.87
C HIS A 17 -2.84 0.31 -26.57
N PHE A 18 -4.15 0.11 -26.68
CA PHE A 18 -5.03 -0.02 -25.53
C PHE A 18 -4.72 -1.27 -24.70
N LEU A 19 -4.46 -2.40 -25.35
CA LEU A 19 -4.04 -3.65 -24.70
C LEU A 19 -2.73 -3.46 -23.91
N ILE A 20 -1.74 -2.77 -24.49
CA ILE A 20 -0.46 -2.49 -23.84
C ILE A 20 -0.67 -1.60 -22.59
N ILE A 21 -1.45 -0.54 -22.71
CA ILE A 21 -1.76 0.35 -21.56
C ILE A 21 -2.45 -0.44 -20.45
N LEU A 22 -3.42 -1.28 -20.80
CA LEU A 22 -4.12 -2.12 -19.84
C LEU A 22 -3.15 -3.12 -19.17
N TYR A 23 -2.28 -3.77 -19.93
CA TYR A 23 -1.29 -4.70 -19.40
C TYR A 23 -0.34 -4.03 -18.41
N VAL A 24 0.26 -2.88 -18.77
CA VAL A 24 1.17 -2.14 -17.89
C VAL A 24 0.46 -1.63 -16.63
N SER A 25 -0.81 -1.21 -16.75
CA SER A 25 -1.61 -0.75 -15.60
C SER A 25 -1.90 -1.86 -14.58
N ASN A 26 -1.84 -3.13 -14.99
CA ASN A 26 -2.07 -4.27 -14.11
C ASN A 26 -0.78 -4.82 -13.46
N ILE A 27 0.41 -4.40 -13.91
CA ILE A 27 1.71 -4.81 -13.32
C ILE A 27 1.81 -4.53 -11.81
N PRO A 28 1.35 -3.38 -11.27
CA PRO A 28 1.48 -3.07 -9.84
C PRO A 28 0.75 -4.08 -8.94
N GLN A 29 -0.30 -4.72 -9.44
CA GLN A 29 -1.10 -5.68 -8.66
C GLN A 29 -0.37 -7.02 -8.48
N ALA A 30 0.62 -7.33 -9.33
CA ALA A 30 1.42 -8.56 -9.25
C ALA A 30 2.68 -8.42 -8.38
N PHE A 31 2.92 -7.27 -7.73
CA PHE A 31 4.16 -7.07 -6.95
C PHE A 31 4.10 -7.63 -5.52
N ALA A 32 2.93 -8.06 -5.04
CA ALA A 32 2.74 -8.66 -3.71
C ALA A 32 2.64 -10.21 -3.75
N GLN A 33 3.43 -10.86 -4.63
CA GLN A 33 3.32 -12.30 -4.90
C GLN A 33 4.25 -13.19 -4.06
N ASN A 34 5.04 -12.62 -3.15
CA ASN A 34 5.78 -13.41 -2.18
C ASN A 34 4.92 -13.56 -0.92
N GLU A 35 4.68 -14.80 -0.49
CA GLU A 35 3.74 -15.12 0.61
C GLU A 35 4.08 -14.38 1.92
N ASN A 36 5.32 -13.91 2.09
CA ASN A 36 5.78 -13.20 3.27
C ASN A 36 5.98 -11.69 3.03
N GLN A 37 5.66 -11.16 1.84
CA GLN A 37 5.80 -9.75 1.52
C GLN A 37 4.43 -9.09 1.44
N PHE A 38 4.29 -7.96 2.13
CA PHE A 38 3.08 -7.17 2.13
C PHE A 38 3.43 -5.69 2.00
N ILE A 39 2.55 -4.93 1.36
CA ILE A 39 2.65 -3.47 1.25
C ILE A 39 1.35 -2.91 1.79
N TYR A 40 1.43 -2.02 2.80
CA TYR A 40 0.28 -1.30 3.34
C TYR A 40 0.28 0.14 2.82
N ASN A 41 -0.65 0.44 1.91
CA ASN A 41 -0.91 1.81 1.44
C ASN A 41 -1.86 2.52 2.43
N GLY A 42 -1.40 2.65 3.68
CA GLY A 42 -2.23 3.04 4.82
C GLY A 42 -2.68 1.85 5.68
N PHE A 43 -3.00 2.14 6.94
CA PHE A 43 -3.16 1.10 7.97
C PHE A 43 -4.60 0.81 8.40
N LEU A 44 -5.61 1.55 7.90
CA LEU A 44 -7.02 1.38 8.34
C LEU A 44 -7.55 -0.06 8.21
N GLN A 45 -7.08 -0.80 7.21
CA GLN A 45 -7.48 -2.19 6.97
C GLN A 45 -6.27 -3.14 7.06
N ALA A 46 -5.15 -2.68 7.61
CA ALA A 46 -3.97 -3.51 7.74
C ALA A 46 -4.20 -4.58 8.82
N LYS A 47 -3.80 -5.82 8.52
CA LYS A 47 -3.89 -6.94 9.47
C LYS A 47 -2.69 -6.91 10.41
N LEU A 48 -2.59 -5.84 11.21
CA LEU A 48 -1.54 -5.66 12.21
C LEU A 48 -2.07 -6.04 13.59
N HIS A 49 -1.26 -6.79 14.34
CA HIS A 49 -1.46 -6.93 15.76
C HIS A 49 -0.91 -5.67 16.45
N LEU A 50 -1.76 -4.96 17.19
CA LEU A 50 -1.39 -3.77 17.93
C LEU A 50 -1.24 -4.12 19.40
N ASP A 51 -0.14 -3.68 20.02
CA ASP A 51 0.15 -3.94 21.43
C ASP A 51 0.60 -2.66 22.15
N GLY A 52 0.46 -2.64 23.48
CA GLY A 52 0.75 -1.50 24.33
C GLY A 52 -0.01 -0.24 23.92
N SER A 53 0.73 0.81 23.57
CA SER A 53 0.18 2.12 23.19
C SER A 53 0.10 2.33 21.67
N ALA A 54 0.26 1.27 20.87
CA ALA A 54 0.15 1.35 19.42
C ALA A 54 -1.31 1.50 18.98
N LYS A 55 -1.58 2.44 18.06
CA LYS A 55 -2.92 2.64 17.49
C LYS A 55 -2.89 3.12 16.05
N ILE A 56 -3.93 2.81 15.29
CA ILE A 56 -4.15 3.38 13.96
C ILE A 56 -5.03 4.62 14.10
N THR A 57 -4.61 5.73 13.50
CA THR A 57 -5.37 6.97 13.50
C THR A 57 -6.53 6.92 12.49
N SER A 58 -7.51 7.81 12.63
CA SER A 58 -8.66 7.88 11.70
C SER A 58 -8.26 8.19 10.25
N ASN A 59 -7.11 8.83 10.04
CA ASN A 59 -6.53 9.06 8.71
C ASN A 59 -5.59 7.94 8.23
N GLY A 60 -5.55 6.80 8.94
CA GLY A 60 -4.85 5.59 8.51
C GLY A 60 -3.34 5.57 8.74
N LEU A 61 -2.81 6.40 9.64
CA LEU A 61 -1.42 6.36 10.05
C LEU A 61 -1.25 5.43 11.26
N LEU A 62 -0.13 4.71 11.31
CA LEU A 62 0.24 3.91 12.47
C LEU A 62 0.99 4.80 13.46
N LEU A 63 0.45 4.93 14.66
CA LEU A 63 1.08 5.65 15.76
C LEU A 63 1.70 4.66 16.75
N LEU A 64 3.02 4.78 16.93
CA LEU A 64 3.79 4.05 17.93
C LEU A 64 4.23 5.06 18.99
N THR A 65 3.53 5.14 20.12
CA THR A 65 3.97 6.01 21.22
C THR A 65 4.83 5.21 22.19
N ASN A 66 6.06 5.66 22.42
CA ASN A 66 6.84 5.19 23.56
C ASN A 66 6.21 5.80 24.81
N THR A 67 5.32 5.07 25.48
CA THR A 67 5.04 5.34 26.89
C THR A 67 6.30 4.95 27.66
N VAL A 68 7.15 5.95 27.95
CA VAL A 68 8.15 5.80 29.00
C VAL A 68 7.35 5.52 30.26
N ASN A 69 7.31 4.26 30.69
CA ASN A 69 6.77 3.91 31.99
C ASN A 69 7.73 4.48 33.04
N ILE A 70 7.58 5.76 33.36
CA ILE A 70 8.22 6.37 34.52
C ILE A 70 7.46 5.87 35.74
N SER A 71 7.67 4.59 36.07
CA SER A 71 7.44 4.11 37.41
C SER A 71 8.42 4.86 38.30
N TYR A 72 8.01 6.01 38.85
CA TYR A 72 8.77 6.66 39.91
C TYR A 72 8.91 5.63 41.04
N PRO A 73 10.12 5.15 41.36
CA PRO A 73 10.28 4.37 42.57
C PRO A 73 9.93 5.29 43.73
N GLN A 74 8.87 4.93 44.45
CA GLN A 74 8.53 5.51 45.75
C GLN A 74 9.70 5.19 46.71
N LEU A 75 10.75 6.02 46.68
CA LEU A 75 11.87 6.01 47.61
C LEU A 75 12.05 7.44 48.11
N ALA A 76 11.05 7.90 48.86
CA ALA A 76 11.18 8.99 49.82
C ALA A 76 10.70 8.48 51.18
N SER A 77 11.24 7.34 51.60
CA SER A 77 11.25 6.91 53.00
C SER A 77 12.70 6.91 53.46
N SER A 78 13.14 8.04 54.01
CA SER A 78 14.27 8.21 54.96
C SER A 78 14.87 9.61 54.79
N VAL A 79 14.40 10.59 55.56
CA VAL A 79 15.14 11.33 56.61
C VAL A 79 14.10 11.96 57.53
#